data_AF-A0AAN0RMR8-F1
#
_entry.id   AF-A0AAN0RMR8-F1
#
_cell.length_a   1.000
_cell.length_b   1.000
_cell.length_c   1.000
_cell.angle_alpha   90.00
_cell.angle_beta   90.00
_cell.angle_gamma   90.00
#
_symmetry.space_group_name_H-M   'P 1'
#
loop_
_entity.id
_entity.type
_entity.pdbx_description
1 polymer ?
#
loop_
_entity_poly.entity_id
_entity_poly.type
_entity_poly.pdbx_seq_one_letter_code
_entity_poly.pdbx_strand_id
1 'polypeptide(L)'
;MIRDNRKPLLHAVHALVVLAYATASSAEPIVINVRTYGATGDGRSDDSPALQRAVSALNEAGGGELYFPPGTYLHSEAIAVSGRVIVSGAGAESVLKALAPASAALVFADASQCGAQNLRIVSDARTRLHEQNSAGVVMDNVENCYVKHLSIEGGASAGILIANSRAVTVSENHVADTLADGIHVVNGSSDVVVESNFASNTGDDSFSAVAYASWPKQTDNVIIKSNTSVSSHARGVACIGASRCRIYDNTVNNSRGHGIAVAYESSYNTYHPYGARLVGNQITTAHPKEGTNSVLVSGAKDVEIDSTSIEGGNPVLVSESWGVIVRNLMMNKQAGVPVLERGHVQLNIEGVSANGTALVDRRLIVKKIQ
;
A
#
# COMPACT_ATOMS: atom_id res chain seq x y z
N MET A 1 -50.84 7.98 -72.86
CA MET A 1 -50.00 9.18 -72.69
C MET A 1 -49.47 9.18 -71.26
N ILE A 2 -48.16 8.93 -71.10
CA ILE A 2 -47.27 9.40 -70.02
C ILE A 2 -47.44 8.85 -68.57
N ARG A 3 -46.45 8.00 -68.22
CA ARG A 3 -45.67 7.82 -66.95
C ARG A 3 -46.42 7.43 -65.66
N ASP A 4 -46.28 6.22 -65.14
CA ASP A 4 -45.13 5.64 -64.40
C ASP A 4 -44.74 6.44 -63.14
N ASN A 5 -44.96 5.84 -61.96
CA ASN A 5 -43.91 5.74 -60.95
C ASN A 5 -44.26 4.73 -59.86
N ARG A 6 -43.43 3.69 -59.82
CA ARG A 6 -43.37 2.57 -58.87
C ARG A 6 -43.09 3.04 -57.44
N LYS A 7 -43.70 2.38 -56.45
CA LYS A 7 -43.14 2.18 -55.10
C LYS A 7 -43.41 0.74 -54.61
N PRO A 8 -42.48 0.10 -53.89
CA PRO A 8 -42.44 -1.35 -53.74
C PRO A 8 -43.18 -1.87 -52.50
N LEU A 9 -43.49 -3.17 -52.56
CA LEU A 9 -44.24 -3.96 -51.59
C LEU A 9 -43.61 -4.01 -50.20
N LEU A 10 -44.46 -3.84 -49.19
CA LEU A 10 -44.22 -4.10 -47.77
C LEU A 10 -44.24 -5.61 -47.51
N HIS A 11 -43.13 -6.22 -47.12
CA HIS A 11 -43.11 -7.53 -46.47
C HIS A 11 -42.54 -7.35 -45.05
N ALA A 12 -43.41 -7.38 -44.05
CA ALA A 12 -43.03 -7.38 -42.65
C ALA A 12 -42.83 -8.84 -42.18
N VAL A 13 -41.58 -9.23 -41.94
CA VAL A 13 -41.23 -10.48 -41.25
C VAL A 13 -41.11 -10.15 -39.76
N HIS A 14 -42.04 -10.65 -38.95
CA HIS A 14 -41.94 -10.60 -37.50
C HIS A 14 -40.95 -11.68 -37.03
N ALA A 15 -39.74 -11.28 -36.65
CA ALA A 15 -38.82 -12.15 -35.92
C ALA A 15 -39.15 -12.05 -34.42
N LEU A 16 -39.65 -13.15 -33.85
CA LEU A 16 -39.84 -13.29 -32.41
C LEU A 16 -38.46 -13.55 -31.77
N VAL A 17 -37.88 -12.53 -31.14
CA VAL A 17 -36.68 -12.68 -30.33
C VAL A 17 -37.08 -13.19 -28.96
N VAL A 18 -36.91 -14.49 -28.71
CA VAL A 18 -36.96 -15.05 -27.35
C VAL A 18 -35.62 -14.74 -26.69
N LEU A 19 -35.62 -13.71 -25.83
CA LEU A 19 -34.46 -13.39 -24.99
C LEU A 19 -34.42 -14.39 -23.83
N ALA A 20 -33.60 -15.43 -23.96
CA ALA A 20 -33.30 -16.31 -22.83
C ALA A 20 -32.44 -15.54 -21.83
N TYR A 21 -33.05 -15.07 -20.73
CA TYR A 21 -32.29 -14.62 -19.57
C TYR A 21 -31.64 -15.84 -18.95
N ALA A 22 -30.35 -16.05 -19.23
CA ALA A 22 -29.51 -16.91 -18.41
C ALA A 22 -29.43 -16.27 -17.03
N THR A 23 -30.27 -16.73 -16.10
CA THR A 23 -30.08 -16.45 -14.69
C THR A 23 -28.77 -17.11 -14.30
N ALA A 24 -27.70 -16.33 -14.18
CA ALA A 24 -26.50 -16.78 -13.49
C ALA A 24 -26.92 -17.13 -12.07
N SER A 25 -27.13 -18.41 -11.81
CA SER A 25 -27.29 -18.93 -10.46
C SER A 25 -26.01 -18.58 -9.73
N SER A 26 -26.06 -17.65 -8.77
CA SER A 26 -24.96 -17.46 -7.83
C SER A 26 -24.88 -18.73 -6.99
N ALA A 27 -24.08 -19.69 -7.44
CA ALA A 27 -23.69 -20.80 -6.57
C ALA A 27 -23.12 -20.19 -5.28
N GLU A 28 -23.55 -20.71 -4.14
CA GLU A 28 -22.97 -20.31 -2.85
C GLU A 28 -21.44 -20.43 -2.92
N PRO A 29 -20.69 -19.46 -2.39
CA PRO A 29 -19.23 -19.51 -2.42
C PRO A 29 -18.75 -20.84 -1.82
N ILE A 30 -17.95 -21.58 -2.57
CA ILE A 30 -17.38 -22.84 -2.10
C ILE A 30 -16.38 -22.50 -1.00
N VAL A 31 -16.57 -23.07 0.20
CA VAL A 31 -15.62 -22.95 1.31
C VAL A 31 -14.87 -24.26 1.45
N ILE A 32 -13.56 -24.23 1.23
CA ILE A 32 -12.66 -25.36 1.43
C ILE A 32 -11.89 -25.16 2.74
N ASN A 33 -12.13 -26.06 3.69
CA ASN A 33 -11.29 -26.17 4.87
C ASN A 33 -9.99 -26.90 4.51
N VAL A 34 -8.84 -26.29 4.76
CA VAL A 34 -7.52 -26.86 4.42
C VAL A 34 -7.29 -28.29 4.95
N ARG A 35 -7.92 -28.65 6.08
CA ARG A 35 -7.81 -29.99 6.66
C ARG A 35 -8.46 -31.08 5.81
N THR A 36 -9.46 -30.76 4.99
CA THR A 36 -10.08 -31.75 4.08
C THR A 36 -9.13 -32.18 2.96
N TYR A 37 -8.06 -31.40 2.73
CA TYR A 37 -7.00 -31.71 1.77
C TYR A 37 -5.72 -32.25 2.42
N GLY A 38 -5.78 -32.53 3.72
CA GLY A 38 -4.70 -33.18 4.47
C GLY A 38 -3.77 -32.25 5.22
N ALA A 39 -4.07 -30.94 5.32
CA ALA A 39 -3.30 -30.05 6.19
C ALA A 39 -3.57 -30.43 7.65
N THR A 40 -2.53 -30.57 8.46
CA THR A 40 -2.63 -30.96 9.87
C THR A 40 -2.77 -29.73 10.77
N GLY A 41 -2.02 -28.66 10.48
CA GLY A 41 -1.98 -27.46 11.34
C GLY A 41 -1.38 -27.75 12.72
N ASP A 42 -0.49 -28.74 12.82
CA ASP A 42 0.10 -29.25 14.07
C ASP A 42 1.41 -28.53 14.48
N GLY A 43 1.89 -27.58 13.66
CA GLY A 43 3.14 -26.86 13.87
C GLY A 43 4.39 -27.73 13.71
N ARG A 44 4.30 -28.87 13.04
CA ARG A 44 5.40 -29.83 12.82
C ARG A 44 5.48 -30.33 11.38
N SER A 45 4.34 -30.67 10.80
CA SER A 45 4.24 -31.20 9.44
C SER A 45 4.30 -30.06 8.43
N ASP A 46 4.95 -30.28 7.30
CA ASP A 46 4.88 -29.35 6.17
C ASP A 46 3.51 -29.49 5.48
N ASP A 47 2.68 -28.46 5.61
CA ASP A 47 1.32 -28.42 5.08
C ASP A 47 1.25 -27.98 3.62
N SER A 48 2.36 -27.49 3.04
CA SER A 48 2.38 -26.91 1.69
C SER A 48 1.70 -27.80 0.64
N PRO A 49 1.99 -29.12 0.55
CA PRO A 49 1.33 -29.96 -0.46
C PRO A 49 -0.19 -30.04 -0.32
N ALA A 50 -0.71 -29.99 0.92
CA ALA A 50 -2.15 -29.98 1.16
C ALA A 50 -2.79 -28.64 0.79
N LEU A 51 -2.09 -27.54 1.11
CA LEU A 51 -2.54 -26.18 0.80
C LEU A 51 -2.60 -25.96 -0.73
N GLN A 52 -1.60 -26.43 -1.49
CA GLN A 52 -1.62 -26.32 -2.96
C GLN A 52 -2.78 -27.10 -3.58
N ARG A 53 -3.10 -28.30 -3.06
CA ARG A 53 -4.26 -29.08 -3.55
C ARG A 53 -5.57 -28.36 -3.25
N ALA A 54 -5.71 -27.77 -2.07
CA ALA A 54 -6.92 -27.04 -1.69
C ALA A 54 -7.13 -25.79 -2.57
N VAL A 55 -6.08 -25.02 -2.84
CA VAL A 55 -6.16 -23.86 -3.77
C VAL A 55 -6.47 -24.31 -5.19
N SER A 56 -5.83 -25.38 -5.68
CA SER A 56 -6.11 -25.92 -7.01
C SER A 56 -7.58 -26.29 -7.18
N ALA A 57 -8.19 -26.90 -6.16
CA ALA A 57 -9.61 -27.24 -6.18
C ALA A 57 -10.53 -26.00 -6.20
N LEU A 58 -10.19 -24.93 -5.48
CA LEU A 58 -10.93 -23.66 -5.57
C LEU A 58 -10.82 -23.03 -6.95
N ASN A 59 -9.63 -23.06 -7.56
CA ASN A 59 -9.41 -22.53 -8.89
C ASN A 59 -10.21 -23.30 -9.95
N GLU A 60 -10.21 -24.64 -9.88
CA GLU A 60 -11.04 -25.50 -10.72
C GLU A 60 -12.54 -25.24 -10.55
N ALA A 61 -12.96 -24.87 -9.33
CA ALA A 61 -14.34 -24.51 -9.03
C ALA A 61 -14.71 -23.07 -9.41
N GLY A 62 -13.76 -22.28 -9.93
CA GLY A 62 -13.99 -20.90 -10.38
C GLY A 62 -13.90 -19.83 -9.28
N GLY A 63 -13.37 -20.18 -8.11
CA GLY A 63 -13.18 -19.32 -6.94
C GLY A 63 -13.78 -19.90 -5.65
N GLY A 64 -13.74 -19.11 -4.58
CA GLY A 64 -14.29 -19.47 -3.28
C GLY A 64 -13.40 -19.05 -2.12
N GLU A 65 -13.55 -19.71 -0.98
CA GLU A 65 -12.84 -19.42 0.25
C GLU A 65 -11.95 -20.59 0.66
N LEU A 66 -10.65 -20.31 0.87
CA LEU A 66 -9.71 -21.21 1.51
C LEU A 66 -9.67 -20.89 3.00
N TYR A 67 -10.35 -21.71 3.80
CA TYR A 67 -10.47 -21.51 5.24
C TYR A 67 -9.44 -22.30 6.03
N PHE A 68 -8.74 -21.61 6.92
CA PHE A 68 -7.79 -22.15 7.89
C PHE A 68 -8.41 -22.19 9.30
N PRO A 69 -8.81 -23.37 9.81
CA PRO A 69 -9.17 -23.51 11.22
C PRO A 69 -7.98 -23.17 12.15
N PRO A 70 -8.23 -22.93 13.46
CA PRO A 70 -7.16 -22.77 14.44
C PRO A 70 -6.10 -23.88 14.35
N GLY A 71 -4.83 -23.49 14.26
CA GLY A 71 -3.69 -24.37 14.05
C GLY A 71 -2.46 -23.60 13.56
N THR A 72 -1.31 -24.24 13.65
CA THR A 72 -0.07 -23.74 13.05
C THR A 72 0.26 -24.54 11.80
N TYR A 73 0.12 -23.93 10.64
CA TYR A 73 0.37 -24.55 9.35
C TYR A 73 1.76 -24.17 8.88
N LEU A 74 2.67 -25.14 8.83
CA LEU A 74 4.03 -24.89 8.35
C LEU A 74 4.04 -24.92 6.83
N HIS A 75 4.75 -23.97 6.21
CA HIS A 75 4.89 -23.95 4.75
C HIS A 75 6.36 -23.81 4.33
N SER A 76 6.81 -24.65 3.40
CA SER A 76 8.14 -24.60 2.78
C SER A 76 8.16 -23.80 1.48
N GLU A 77 7.00 -23.52 0.91
CA GLU A 77 6.79 -22.71 -0.29
C GLU A 77 5.58 -21.78 -0.10
N ALA A 78 5.42 -20.83 -1.02
CA ALA A 78 4.31 -19.91 -1.01
C ALA A 78 3.01 -20.59 -1.45
N ILE A 79 1.91 -20.28 -0.78
CA ILE A 79 0.57 -20.66 -1.20
C ILE A 79 0.21 -19.76 -2.39
N ALA A 80 0.25 -20.33 -3.60
CA ALA A 80 0.07 -19.60 -4.84
C ALA A 80 -1.42 -19.52 -5.18
N VAL A 81 -2.00 -18.32 -5.08
CA VAL A 81 -3.42 -18.05 -5.24
C VAL A 81 -3.65 -17.28 -6.54
N SER A 82 -4.65 -17.71 -7.31
CA SER A 82 -5.09 -17.03 -8.53
C SER A 82 -6.62 -16.97 -8.59
N GLY A 83 -7.17 -16.26 -9.58
CA GLY A 83 -8.62 -16.16 -9.74
C GLY A 83 -9.32 -15.42 -8.58
N ARG A 84 -10.51 -15.90 -8.20
CA ARG A 84 -11.41 -15.27 -7.23
C ARG A 84 -11.42 -16.03 -5.90
N VAL A 85 -10.26 -16.08 -5.25
CA VAL A 85 -10.07 -16.81 -4.00
C VAL A 85 -9.87 -15.86 -2.83
N ILE A 86 -10.60 -16.12 -1.75
CA ILE A 86 -10.42 -15.49 -0.45
C ILE A 86 -9.70 -16.48 0.45
N VAL A 87 -8.58 -16.10 1.04
CA VAL A 87 -7.87 -16.87 2.06
C VAL A 87 -8.26 -16.32 3.43
N SER A 88 -8.80 -17.15 4.31
CA SER A 88 -9.33 -16.71 5.60
C SER A 88 -8.93 -17.62 6.75
N GLY A 89 -8.88 -17.07 7.96
CA GLY A 89 -8.66 -17.84 9.19
C GLY A 89 -9.62 -17.47 10.32
N ALA A 90 -9.38 -18.10 11.47
CA ALA A 90 -10.08 -17.85 12.72
C ALA A 90 -9.39 -16.77 13.58
N GLY A 91 -8.66 -15.85 12.95
CA GLY A 91 -7.90 -14.80 13.61
C GLY A 91 -6.47 -15.25 13.96
N ALA A 92 -5.96 -14.78 15.10
CA ALA A 92 -4.56 -15.01 15.51
C ALA A 92 -4.21 -16.48 15.77
N GLU A 93 -5.20 -17.36 15.90
CA GLU A 93 -5.00 -18.81 16.10
C GLU A 93 -4.78 -19.58 14.79
N SER A 94 -5.06 -18.97 13.62
CA SER A 94 -4.77 -19.55 12.31
C SER A 94 -3.43 -19.02 11.82
N VAL A 95 -2.37 -19.77 12.10
CA VAL A 95 -0.99 -19.33 11.91
C VAL A 95 -0.39 -19.97 10.66
N LEU A 96 0.07 -19.17 9.71
CA LEU A 96 0.97 -19.59 8.64
C LEU A 96 2.40 -19.32 9.09
N LYS A 97 3.21 -20.37 9.24
CA LYS A 97 4.60 -20.22 9.66
C LYS A 97 5.56 -20.73 8.59
N ALA A 98 6.48 -19.86 8.17
CA ALA A 98 7.48 -20.22 7.18
C ALA A 98 8.51 -21.22 7.73
N LEU A 99 8.75 -22.30 7.00
CA LEU A 99 9.94 -23.17 7.15
C LEU A 99 11.15 -22.58 6.45
N ALA A 100 10.91 -21.88 5.33
CA ALA A 100 11.92 -21.21 4.52
C ALA A 100 11.72 -19.69 4.60
N PRO A 101 12.56 -18.93 5.33
CA PRO A 101 12.34 -17.51 5.57
C PRO A 101 12.40 -16.61 4.31
N ALA A 102 12.86 -17.15 3.18
CA ALA A 102 12.92 -16.47 1.89
C ALA A 102 11.63 -16.56 1.09
N SER A 103 10.64 -17.37 1.52
CA SER A 103 9.38 -17.58 0.81
C SER A 103 8.24 -16.83 1.47
N ALA A 104 7.42 -16.18 0.65
CA ALA A 104 6.16 -15.59 1.06
C ALA A 104 5.20 -16.65 1.60
N ALA A 105 4.28 -16.25 2.47
CA ALA A 105 3.20 -17.14 2.90
C ALA A 105 2.11 -17.21 1.82
N LEU A 106 1.66 -16.05 1.35
CA LEU A 106 0.60 -15.92 0.36
C LEU A 106 1.10 -15.13 -0.85
N VAL A 107 0.91 -15.67 -2.05
CA VAL A 107 1.17 -14.97 -3.32
C VAL A 107 -0.10 -15.01 -4.14
N PHE A 108 -0.76 -13.86 -4.28
CA PHE A 108 -1.86 -13.67 -5.22
C PHE A 108 -1.29 -13.14 -6.52
N ALA A 109 -1.48 -13.88 -7.61
CA ALA A 109 -0.97 -13.53 -8.93
C ALA A 109 -2.07 -13.66 -9.99
N ASP A 110 -2.14 -12.68 -10.90
CA ASP A 110 -3.11 -12.66 -12.01
C ASP A 110 -4.55 -12.92 -11.54
N ALA A 111 -4.92 -12.26 -10.43
CA ALA A 111 -6.12 -12.54 -9.66
C ALA A 111 -7.07 -11.34 -9.63
N SER A 112 -8.35 -11.57 -9.35
CA SER A 112 -9.29 -10.47 -9.14
C SER A 112 -10.36 -10.87 -8.14
N GLN A 113 -10.96 -9.90 -7.46
CA GLN A 113 -12.00 -10.16 -6.45
C GLN A 113 -11.52 -11.19 -5.40
N CYS A 114 -10.30 -10.97 -4.93
CA CYS A 114 -9.52 -11.89 -4.10
C CYS A 114 -9.15 -11.23 -2.77
N GLY A 115 -8.62 -12.00 -1.82
CA GLY A 115 -8.05 -11.37 -0.64
C GLY A 115 -7.59 -12.30 0.46
N ALA A 116 -6.97 -11.73 1.48
CA ALA A 116 -6.54 -12.42 2.68
C ALA A 116 -7.14 -11.77 3.94
N GLN A 117 -7.64 -12.57 4.88
CA GLN A 117 -8.18 -12.05 6.14
C GLN A 117 -8.04 -12.94 7.36
N ASN A 118 -7.98 -12.32 8.55
CA ASN A 118 -8.09 -13.00 9.85
C ASN A 118 -7.07 -14.15 10.03
N LEU A 119 -5.81 -13.89 9.69
CA LEU A 119 -4.71 -14.87 9.80
C LEU A 119 -3.54 -14.25 10.53
N ARG A 120 -2.68 -15.11 11.09
CA ARG A 120 -1.34 -14.73 11.55
C ARG A 120 -0.28 -15.31 10.62
N ILE A 121 0.71 -14.50 10.24
CA ILE A 121 1.85 -14.92 9.41
C ILE A 121 3.12 -14.71 10.22
N VAL A 122 3.97 -15.73 10.30
CA VAL A 122 5.20 -15.71 11.10
C VAL A 122 6.39 -16.17 10.27
N SER A 123 7.48 -15.42 10.32
CA SER A 123 8.77 -15.78 9.72
C SER A 123 9.93 -15.50 10.67
N ASP A 124 10.83 -16.47 10.82
CA ASP A 124 12.04 -16.36 11.64
C ASP A 124 13.25 -15.76 10.87
N ALA A 125 12.99 -15.04 9.77
CA ALA A 125 14.01 -14.44 8.91
C ALA A 125 15.01 -13.55 9.69
N ARG A 126 16.30 -13.67 9.36
CA ARG A 126 17.38 -12.86 9.94
C ARG A 126 18.21 -12.08 8.93
N THR A 127 17.97 -12.33 7.64
CA THR A 127 18.67 -11.67 6.54
C THR A 127 17.64 -10.95 5.67
N ARG A 128 17.89 -9.66 5.42
CA ARG A 128 17.06 -8.86 4.51
C ARG A 128 17.25 -9.37 3.08
N LEU A 129 16.14 -9.55 2.38
CA LEU A 129 16.06 -9.93 0.98
C LEU A 129 15.39 -8.82 0.17
N HIS A 130 15.54 -8.86 -1.15
CA HIS A 130 15.06 -7.81 -2.07
C HIS A 130 14.02 -8.32 -3.06
N GLU A 131 13.82 -9.63 -3.09
CA GLU A 131 12.85 -10.31 -3.93
C GLU A 131 11.42 -10.05 -3.43
N GLN A 132 10.50 -9.84 -4.36
CA GLN A 132 9.08 -9.63 -4.04
C GLN A 132 8.49 -10.86 -3.32
N ASN A 133 8.86 -12.06 -3.77
CA ASN A 133 8.38 -13.33 -3.23
C ASN A 133 8.97 -13.68 -1.85
N SER A 134 9.70 -12.76 -1.22
CA SER A 134 10.15 -12.86 0.18
C SER A 134 9.32 -12.00 1.15
N ALA A 135 8.26 -11.33 0.66
CA ALA A 135 7.31 -10.60 1.48
C ALA A 135 6.33 -11.55 2.20
N GLY A 136 5.69 -11.14 3.29
CA GLY A 136 4.69 -11.98 3.98
C GLY A 136 3.48 -12.31 3.09
N VAL A 137 2.90 -11.27 2.49
CA VAL A 137 1.82 -11.35 1.49
C VAL A 137 2.24 -10.58 0.24
N VAL A 138 2.11 -11.21 -0.92
CA VAL A 138 2.31 -10.59 -2.23
C VAL A 138 0.97 -10.52 -2.96
N MET A 139 0.64 -9.33 -3.46
CA MET A 139 -0.45 -9.07 -4.41
C MET A 139 0.19 -8.55 -5.69
N ASP A 140 0.35 -9.41 -6.69
CA ASP A 140 0.95 -9.07 -7.97
C ASP A 140 -0.05 -9.21 -9.12
N ASN A 141 -0.16 -8.16 -9.94
CA ASN A 141 -1.13 -8.08 -11.03
C ASN A 141 -2.57 -8.44 -10.61
N VAL A 142 -3.03 -7.90 -9.47
CA VAL A 142 -4.38 -8.14 -8.97
C VAL A 142 -5.31 -6.94 -9.14
N GLU A 143 -6.62 -7.21 -9.23
CA GLU A 143 -7.64 -6.15 -9.28
C GLU A 143 -8.83 -6.40 -8.33
N ASN A 144 -9.29 -5.36 -7.63
CA ASN A 144 -10.42 -5.43 -6.70
C ASN A 144 -10.17 -6.44 -5.56
N CYS A 145 -8.98 -6.41 -4.96
CA CYS A 145 -8.60 -7.33 -3.89
C CYS A 145 -8.37 -6.62 -2.55
N TYR A 146 -8.27 -7.39 -1.47
CA TYR A 146 -7.99 -6.84 -0.15
C TYR A 146 -7.03 -7.68 0.70
N VAL A 147 -6.35 -7.04 1.64
CA VAL A 147 -5.60 -7.67 2.73
C VAL A 147 -6.05 -7.02 4.03
N LYS A 148 -6.73 -7.76 4.91
CA LYS A 148 -7.28 -7.16 6.14
C LYS A 148 -7.16 -8.03 7.38
N HIS A 149 -7.06 -7.41 8.56
CA HIS A 149 -7.00 -8.15 9.83
C HIS A 149 -5.93 -9.24 9.90
N LEU A 150 -4.77 -8.98 9.30
CA LEU A 150 -3.62 -9.85 9.43
C LEU A 150 -2.72 -9.40 10.58
N SER A 151 -2.12 -10.37 11.28
CA SER A 151 -0.98 -10.14 12.16
C SER A 151 0.26 -10.75 11.50
N ILE A 152 1.20 -9.93 11.07
CA ILE A 152 2.43 -10.36 10.39
C ILE A 152 3.61 -10.05 11.29
N GLU A 153 4.39 -11.08 11.63
CA GLU A 153 5.55 -10.98 12.51
C GLU A 153 6.79 -11.53 11.81
N GLY A 154 7.80 -10.67 11.65
CA GLY A 154 9.01 -11.00 10.92
C GLY A 154 8.83 -10.98 9.41
N GLY A 155 9.87 -11.41 8.70
CA GLY A 155 9.90 -11.48 7.24
C GLY A 155 11.20 -10.94 6.68
N ALA A 156 11.71 -11.60 5.63
CA ALA A 156 12.97 -11.22 5.00
C ALA A 156 12.83 -9.93 4.15
N SER A 157 11.62 -9.61 3.70
CA SER A 157 11.29 -8.42 2.91
C SER A 157 10.10 -7.68 3.56
N ALA A 158 9.25 -7.04 2.74
CA ALA A 158 8.05 -6.33 3.20
C ALA A 158 7.06 -7.26 3.90
N GLY A 159 6.25 -6.75 4.84
CA GLY A 159 5.14 -7.52 5.41
C GLY A 159 4.05 -7.79 4.37
N ILE A 160 3.59 -6.72 3.71
CA ILE A 160 2.59 -6.77 2.63
C ILE A 160 3.15 -6.01 1.42
N LEU A 161 3.18 -6.64 0.26
CA LEU A 161 3.67 -6.05 -0.98
C LEU A 161 2.56 -6.06 -2.05
N ILE A 162 2.29 -4.89 -2.62
CA ILE A 162 1.32 -4.67 -3.69
C ILE A 162 2.09 -4.21 -4.93
N ALA A 163 2.16 -5.05 -5.97
CA ALA A 163 2.87 -4.78 -7.20
C ALA A 163 1.95 -4.88 -8.42
N ASN A 164 2.13 -4.00 -9.40
CA ASN A 164 1.39 -4.03 -10.66
C ASN A 164 -0.14 -4.16 -10.51
N SER A 165 -0.71 -3.65 -9.42
CA SER A 165 -2.08 -3.97 -9.03
C SER A 165 -2.99 -2.76 -9.02
N ARG A 166 -4.30 -2.97 -9.07
CA ARG A 166 -5.29 -1.90 -9.07
C ARG A 166 -6.44 -2.15 -8.10
N ALA A 167 -6.99 -1.09 -7.51
CA ALA A 167 -8.16 -1.19 -6.64
C ALA A 167 -7.96 -2.18 -5.49
N VAL A 168 -6.85 -2.00 -4.74
CA VAL A 168 -6.49 -2.86 -3.61
C VAL A 168 -6.68 -2.11 -2.30
N THR A 169 -7.32 -2.75 -1.32
CA THR A 169 -7.46 -2.21 0.04
C THR A 169 -6.62 -3.02 1.02
N VAL A 170 -5.72 -2.38 1.74
CA VAL A 170 -4.91 -2.96 2.81
C VAL A 170 -5.32 -2.29 4.11
N SER A 171 -6.10 -2.99 4.94
CA SER A 171 -6.77 -2.38 6.08
C SER A 171 -6.64 -3.15 7.38
N GLU A 172 -6.46 -2.46 8.50
CA GLU A 172 -6.59 -3.06 9.84
C GLU A 172 -5.61 -4.22 10.09
N ASN A 173 -4.40 -4.14 9.50
CA ASN A 173 -3.34 -5.12 9.70
C ASN A 173 -2.34 -4.64 10.76
N HIS A 174 -1.72 -5.59 11.47
CA HIS A 174 -0.56 -5.36 12.32
C HIS A 174 0.67 -6.01 11.66
N VAL A 175 1.66 -5.21 11.30
CA VAL A 175 2.91 -5.66 10.68
C VAL A 175 4.09 -5.28 11.58
N ALA A 176 4.82 -6.27 12.08
CA ALA A 176 5.92 -6.05 13.02
C ALA A 176 7.19 -6.80 12.62
N ASP A 177 8.34 -6.22 12.97
CA ASP A 177 9.65 -6.88 12.92
C ASP A 177 10.10 -7.36 11.53
N THR A 178 9.59 -6.74 10.46
CA THR A 178 10.03 -7.03 9.09
C THR A 178 11.46 -6.51 8.87
N LEU A 179 12.25 -7.17 8.03
CA LEU A 179 13.61 -6.72 7.71
C LEU A 179 13.66 -5.65 6.63
N ALA A 180 12.54 -5.37 5.96
CA ALA A 180 12.37 -4.26 5.02
C ALA A 180 11.11 -3.45 5.39
N ASP A 181 10.30 -3.06 4.40
CA ASP A 181 9.12 -2.24 4.61
C ASP A 181 8.03 -2.95 5.44
N GLY A 182 7.09 -2.19 6.00
CA GLY A 182 5.86 -2.75 6.54
C GLY A 182 4.88 -3.11 5.42
N ILE A 183 4.35 -2.09 4.75
CA ILE A 183 3.43 -2.20 3.62
C ILE A 183 3.99 -1.41 2.44
N HIS A 184 4.23 -2.09 1.31
CA HIS A 184 4.94 -1.54 0.16
C HIS A 184 4.08 -1.61 -1.11
N VAL A 185 3.79 -0.46 -1.72
CA VAL A 185 3.03 -0.34 -2.97
C VAL A 185 3.96 0.10 -4.10
N VAL A 186 4.06 -0.70 -5.17
CA VAL A 186 5.12 -0.53 -6.18
C VAL A 186 4.70 -0.96 -7.58
N ASN A 187 5.60 -0.82 -8.56
CA ASN A 187 5.49 -1.32 -9.93
C ASN A 187 4.22 -0.86 -10.65
N GLY A 188 3.92 0.44 -10.62
CA GLY A 188 2.78 0.99 -11.37
C GLY A 188 1.42 0.65 -10.76
N SER A 189 1.39 0.21 -9.51
CA SER A 189 0.14 0.00 -8.79
C SER A 189 -0.66 1.30 -8.69
N SER A 190 -1.98 1.21 -8.78
CA SER A 190 -2.84 2.40 -8.75
C SER A 190 -4.18 2.19 -8.06
N ASP A 191 -4.78 3.25 -7.54
CA ASP A 191 -6.06 3.15 -6.80
C ASP A 191 -5.93 2.23 -5.57
N VAL A 192 -4.84 2.36 -4.81
CA VAL A 192 -4.58 1.53 -3.61
C VAL A 192 -4.90 2.34 -2.35
N VAL A 193 -5.57 1.71 -1.39
CA VAL A 193 -5.86 2.29 -0.08
C VAL A 193 -5.14 1.49 1.00
N VAL A 194 -4.26 2.14 1.75
CA VAL A 194 -3.57 1.61 2.93
C VAL A 194 -4.14 2.36 4.14
N GLU A 195 -5.04 1.73 4.88
CA GLU A 195 -5.77 2.40 5.97
C GLU A 195 -5.80 1.66 7.30
N SER A 196 -5.77 2.40 8.41
CA SER A 196 -5.98 1.84 9.75
C SER A 196 -5.02 0.70 10.11
N ASN A 197 -3.83 0.66 9.53
CA ASN A 197 -2.81 -0.35 9.83
C ASN A 197 -1.87 0.13 10.93
N PHE A 198 -1.28 -0.82 11.64
CA PHE A 198 -0.21 -0.59 12.59
C PHE A 198 1.07 -1.27 12.09
N ALA A 199 2.14 -0.50 11.92
CA ALA A 199 3.44 -1.02 11.53
C ALA A 199 4.50 -0.63 12.56
N SER A 200 5.25 -1.60 13.07
CA SER A 200 6.28 -1.35 14.08
C SER A 200 7.59 -2.08 13.84
N ASN A 201 8.69 -1.42 14.20
CA ASN A 201 10.05 -1.99 14.09
C ASN A 201 10.36 -2.53 12.68
N THR A 202 9.90 -1.83 11.65
CA THR A 202 10.19 -2.16 10.25
C THR A 202 11.66 -1.88 9.93
N GLY A 203 12.30 -2.75 9.16
CA GLY A 203 13.70 -2.63 8.75
C GLY A 203 13.96 -1.58 7.65
N ASP A 204 12.88 -1.07 7.05
CA ASP A 204 12.86 0.10 6.16
C ASP A 204 11.57 0.89 6.46
N ASP A 205 10.93 1.48 5.44
CA ASP A 205 9.73 2.30 5.62
C ASP A 205 8.55 1.55 6.22
N SER A 206 7.76 2.18 7.10
CA SER A 206 6.56 1.51 7.61
C SER A 206 5.46 1.39 6.54
N PHE A 207 5.19 2.47 5.82
CA PHE A 207 4.22 2.51 4.72
C PHE A 207 4.81 3.23 3.52
N SER A 208 4.81 2.62 2.35
CA SER A 208 5.45 3.20 1.18
C SER A 208 4.65 3.03 -0.11
N ALA A 209 4.70 4.06 -0.94
CA ALA A 209 4.30 4.07 -2.34
C ALA A 209 5.50 4.47 -3.18
N VAL A 210 6.01 3.57 -4.01
CA VAL A 210 7.26 3.75 -4.74
C VAL A 210 7.05 3.56 -6.24
N ALA A 211 7.67 4.42 -7.06
CA ALA A 211 7.67 4.30 -8.52
C ALA A 211 9.08 4.46 -9.08
N TYR A 212 9.69 3.34 -9.46
CA TYR A 212 10.97 3.30 -10.18
C TYR A 212 10.75 3.62 -11.67
N ALA A 213 11.64 4.43 -12.25
CA ALA A 213 11.58 4.79 -13.68
C ALA A 213 11.96 3.63 -14.62
N SER A 214 12.48 2.53 -14.07
CA SER A 214 12.64 1.26 -14.79
C SER A 214 11.31 0.54 -15.06
N TRP A 215 10.23 0.91 -14.36
CA TRP A 215 8.89 0.38 -14.61
C TRP A 215 8.09 1.35 -15.49
N PRO A 216 7.45 0.91 -16.58
CA PRO A 216 6.86 1.81 -17.58
C PRO A 216 5.68 2.64 -17.06
N LYS A 217 5.03 2.18 -15.99
CA LYS A 217 3.88 2.83 -15.36
C LYS A 217 4.27 3.40 -13.99
N GLN A 218 4.05 4.69 -13.78
CA GLN A 218 4.26 5.30 -12.47
C GLN A 218 3.21 4.80 -11.47
N THR A 219 3.62 4.40 -10.27
CA THR A 219 2.70 4.11 -9.14
C THR A 219 1.94 5.38 -8.79
N ASP A 220 0.62 5.30 -8.64
CA ASP A 220 -0.21 6.49 -8.66
C ASP A 220 -1.52 6.34 -7.87
N ASN A 221 -2.03 7.44 -7.30
CA ASN A 221 -3.29 7.46 -6.56
C ASN A 221 -3.34 6.46 -5.39
N VAL A 222 -2.28 6.47 -4.58
CA VAL A 222 -2.21 5.69 -3.34
C VAL A 222 -2.67 6.54 -2.17
N ILE A 223 -3.68 6.07 -1.43
CA ILE A 223 -4.14 6.68 -0.19
C ILE A 223 -3.47 5.95 0.98
N ILE A 224 -2.75 6.67 1.83
CA ILE A 224 -2.15 6.15 3.06
C ILE A 224 -2.79 6.95 4.20
N LYS A 225 -3.79 6.39 4.87
CA LYS A 225 -4.57 7.14 5.87
C LYS A 225 -4.79 6.44 7.20
N SER A 226 -4.83 7.21 8.28
CA SER A 226 -5.16 6.70 9.62
C SER A 226 -4.28 5.54 10.09
N ASN A 227 -3.07 5.42 9.55
CA ASN A 227 -2.12 4.37 9.95
C ASN A 227 -1.25 4.85 11.11
N THR A 228 -0.70 3.90 11.86
CA THR A 228 0.29 4.16 12.92
C THR A 228 1.61 3.50 12.58
N SER A 229 2.68 4.30 12.48
CA SER A 229 4.07 3.85 12.32
C SER A 229 4.83 4.05 13.63
N VAL A 230 5.53 3.02 14.10
CA VAL A 230 6.36 3.08 15.31
C VAL A 230 7.75 2.51 15.04
N SER A 231 8.81 3.28 15.28
CA SER A 231 10.20 2.81 15.26
C SER A 231 10.67 2.24 13.90
N SER A 232 10.27 2.86 12.79
CA SER A 232 10.81 2.56 11.46
C SER A 232 12.33 2.79 11.40
N HIS A 233 13.07 1.89 10.75
CA HIS A 233 14.51 2.05 10.50
C HIS A 233 14.81 3.02 9.35
N ALA A 234 13.81 3.37 8.54
CA ALA A 234 13.89 4.40 7.50
C ALA A 234 12.78 5.44 7.72
N ARG A 235 11.89 5.68 6.74
CA ARG A 235 10.81 6.68 6.87
C ARG A 235 9.59 6.09 7.55
N GLY A 236 8.78 6.94 8.19
CA GLY A 236 7.47 6.50 8.68
C GLY A 236 6.52 6.23 7.50
N VAL A 237 6.31 7.25 6.67
CA VAL A 237 5.55 7.14 5.42
C VAL A 237 6.36 7.67 4.25
N ALA A 238 6.40 6.94 3.14
CA ALA A 238 7.18 7.32 1.96
C ALA A 238 6.31 7.33 0.69
N CYS A 239 6.39 8.42 -0.07
CA CYS A 239 5.88 8.54 -1.43
C CYS A 239 7.08 8.87 -2.33
N ILE A 240 7.75 7.84 -2.83
CA ILE A 240 9.02 7.97 -3.55
C ILE A 240 8.79 7.74 -5.03
N GLY A 241 8.89 8.82 -5.81
CA GLY A 241 8.50 8.85 -7.22
C GLY A 241 7.04 8.55 -7.52
N ALA A 242 6.24 8.02 -6.60
CA ALA A 242 4.81 7.81 -6.81
C ALA A 242 4.06 9.15 -6.93
N SER A 243 2.94 9.14 -7.65
CA SER A 243 2.13 10.34 -7.90
C SER A 243 0.79 10.31 -7.18
N ARG A 244 0.26 11.51 -6.91
CA ARG A 244 -1.05 11.71 -6.27
C ARG A 244 -1.22 10.93 -4.96
N CYS A 245 -0.13 10.76 -4.20
CA CYS A 245 -0.18 10.16 -2.88
C CYS A 245 -1.02 11.04 -1.93
N ARG A 246 -1.98 10.42 -1.25
CA ARG A 246 -2.88 11.07 -0.30
C ARG A 246 -2.59 10.53 1.10
N ILE A 247 -1.80 11.27 1.87
CA ILE A 247 -1.22 10.86 3.14
C ILE A 247 -1.97 11.59 4.26
N TYR A 248 -2.97 10.93 4.86
CA TYR A 248 -3.94 11.59 5.74
C TYR A 248 -3.98 11.01 7.15
N ASP A 249 -4.00 11.87 8.17
CA ASP A 249 -4.31 11.46 9.55
C ASP A 249 -3.44 10.31 10.08
N ASN A 250 -2.21 10.16 9.58
CA ASN A 250 -1.29 9.12 10.04
C ASN A 250 -0.57 9.59 11.30
N THR A 251 -0.31 8.66 12.21
CA THR A 251 0.56 8.87 13.37
C THR A 251 1.92 8.23 13.09
N VAL A 252 2.98 9.02 13.08
CA VAL A 252 4.36 8.57 12.86
C VAL A 252 5.20 8.84 14.09
N ASN A 253 5.68 7.78 14.74
CA ASN A 253 6.45 7.87 15.97
C ASN A 253 7.83 7.23 15.79
N ASN A 254 8.90 8.00 16.06
CA ASN A 254 10.27 7.52 16.15
C ASN A 254 10.84 6.84 14.88
N SER A 255 10.53 7.35 13.69
CA SER A 255 11.25 6.97 12.47
C SER A 255 12.72 7.40 12.55
N ARG A 256 13.67 6.55 12.12
CA ARG A 256 15.11 6.89 12.07
C ARG A 256 15.49 7.77 10.89
N GLY A 257 14.72 7.71 9.80
CA GLY A 257 14.78 8.59 8.65
C GLY A 257 13.80 9.76 8.76
N HIS A 258 13.23 10.18 7.62
CA HIS A 258 12.17 11.20 7.62
C HIS A 258 10.87 10.68 8.25
N GLY A 259 10.09 11.57 8.88
CA GLY A 259 8.75 11.18 9.34
C GLY A 259 7.87 10.79 8.14
N ILE A 260 7.66 11.76 7.25
CA ILE A 260 6.99 11.57 5.96
C ILE A 260 7.89 12.13 4.85
N ALA A 261 8.05 11.39 3.74
CA ALA A 261 8.80 11.85 2.59
C ALA A 261 7.97 11.80 1.30
N VAL A 262 7.99 12.89 0.52
CA VAL A 262 7.58 12.95 -0.88
C VAL A 262 8.80 13.31 -1.69
N ALA A 263 9.43 12.33 -2.34
CA ALA A 263 10.75 12.56 -2.93
C ALA A 263 10.95 11.88 -4.28
N TYR A 264 11.65 12.58 -5.16
CA TYR A 264 12.46 11.98 -6.20
C TYR A 264 13.80 11.54 -5.60
N GLU A 265 14.26 10.33 -5.95
CA GLU A 265 15.55 9.81 -5.52
C GLU A 265 16.36 9.35 -6.74
N SER A 266 17.38 10.14 -7.09
CA SER A 266 18.26 9.86 -8.24
C SER A 266 19.02 8.55 -8.10
N SER A 267 19.44 8.19 -6.88
CA SER A 267 20.20 6.97 -6.60
C SER A 267 19.43 5.70 -6.93
N TYR A 268 18.10 5.78 -6.91
CA TYR A 268 17.20 4.68 -7.25
C TYR A 268 16.49 4.90 -8.59
N ASN A 269 16.84 5.97 -9.32
CA ASN A 269 16.20 6.37 -10.56
C ASN A 269 14.67 6.30 -10.49
N THR A 270 14.08 7.00 -9.51
CA THR A 270 12.63 7.03 -9.37
C THR A 270 12.02 8.10 -10.28
N TYR A 271 10.72 8.05 -10.50
CA TYR A 271 10.02 9.18 -11.10
C TYR A 271 10.08 10.42 -10.20
N HIS A 272 9.72 11.58 -10.75
CA HIS A 272 9.41 12.77 -9.96
C HIS A 272 7.97 12.66 -9.43
N PRO A 273 7.75 12.74 -8.10
CA PRO A 273 6.41 12.79 -7.54
C PRO A 273 5.68 14.07 -7.97
N TYR A 274 4.37 13.98 -8.19
CA TYR A 274 3.54 15.16 -8.28
C TYR A 274 2.17 14.97 -7.62
N GLY A 275 1.53 16.07 -7.22
CA GLY A 275 0.15 16.08 -6.75
C GLY A 275 -0.07 15.45 -5.37
N ALA A 276 0.98 15.32 -4.55
CA ALA A 276 0.86 14.72 -3.21
C ALA A 276 0.11 15.65 -2.24
N ARG A 277 -0.60 15.07 -1.27
CA ARG A 277 -1.34 15.77 -0.22
C ARG A 277 -1.04 15.14 1.14
N LEU A 278 -0.50 15.91 2.07
CA LEU A 278 -0.18 15.51 3.45
C LEU A 278 -1.10 16.30 4.37
N VAL A 279 -2.16 15.68 4.89
CA VAL A 279 -3.19 16.39 5.65
C VAL A 279 -3.41 15.73 7.01
N GLY A 280 -3.46 16.50 8.10
CA GLY A 280 -3.86 15.98 9.42
C GLY A 280 -2.87 15.01 10.09
N ASN A 281 -1.65 14.86 9.55
CA ASN A 281 -0.69 13.89 10.08
C ASN A 281 -0.08 14.36 11.41
N GLN A 282 0.23 13.41 12.29
CA GLN A 282 0.88 13.63 13.57
C GLN A 282 2.25 12.95 13.53
N ILE A 283 3.32 13.74 13.69
CA ILE A 283 4.69 13.25 13.56
C ILE A 283 5.43 13.57 14.86
N THR A 284 5.81 12.52 15.59
CA THR A 284 6.65 12.63 16.79
C THR A 284 7.99 11.99 16.49
N THR A 285 9.04 12.80 16.35
CA THR A 285 10.36 12.30 15.97
C THR A 285 11.44 12.94 16.81
N ALA A 286 12.15 12.13 17.58
CA ALA A 286 13.43 12.54 18.17
C ALA A 286 14.52 12.34 17.11
N HIS A 287 14.59 13.16 16.06
CA HIS A 287 15.60 13.02 15.00
C HIS A 287 17.01 13.03 15.62
N PRO A 288 17.75 11.90 15.67
CA PRO A 288 19.03 11.82 16.37
C PRO A 288 20.23 12.10 15.46
N LYS A 289 20.01 12.42 14.18
CA LYS A 289 21.07 12.67 13.18
C LYS A 289 20.84 13.99 12.45
N GLU A 290 21.93 14.72 12.21
CA GLU A 290 21.94 15.84 11.28
C GLU A 290 21.49 15.35 9.89
N GLY A 291 20.51 16.02 9.29
CA GLY A 291 20.08 15.78 7.90
C GLY A 291 18.74 15.08 7.68
N THR A 292 18.03 14.61 8.71
CA THR A 292 16.64 14.11 8.57
C THR A 292 15.63 15.16 9.02
N ASN A 293 14.41 15.09 8.46
CA ASN A 293 13.32 16.03 8.66
C ASN A 293 12.01 15.27 8.92
N SER A 294 11.12 15.86 9.71
CA SER A 294 9.79 15.34 9.99
C SER A 294 8.98 15.25 8.70
N VAL A 295 9.10 16.24 7.82
CA VAL A 295 8.59 16.16 6.45
C VAL A 295 9.69 16.52 5.45
N LEU A 296 9.89 15.67 4.45
CA LEU A 296 10.72 15.96 3.28
C LEU A 296 9.83 16.11 2.05
N VAL A 297 10.04 17.19 1.28
CA VAL A 297 9.56 17.36 -0.08
C VAL A 297 10.76 17.62 -0.98
N SER A 298 11.10 16.70 -1.88
CA SER A 298 12.31 16.81 -2.70
C SER A 298 12.06 16.42 -4.15
N GLY A 299 12.45 17.27 -5.11
CA GLY A 299 12.27 16.96 -6.53
C GLY A 299 10.81 16.72 -6.93
N ALA A 300 9.85 17.33 -6.22
CA ALA A 300 8.42 17.07 -6.36
C ALA A 300 7.66 18.28 -6.91
N LYS A 301 6.46 18.04 -7.45
CA LYS A 301 5.57 19.10 -7.97
C LYS A 301 4.20 19.07 -7.30
N ASP A 302 3.58 20.23 -7.12
CA ASP A 302 2.19 20.37 -6.67
C ASP A 302 1.88 19.61 -5.37
N VAL A 303 2.72 19.81 -4.35
CA VAL A 303 2.61 19.16 -3.04
C VAL A 303 1.94 20.10 -2.04
N GLU A 304 0.93 19.60 -1.32
CA GLU A 304 0.31 20.33 -0.22
C GLU A 304 0.59 19.63 1.10
N ILE A 305 0.99 20.42 2.09
CA ILE A 305 1.08 20.02 3.50
C ILE A 305 0.08 20.91 4.24
N ASP A 306 -0.94 20.31 4.83
CA ASP A 306 -1.98 21.04 5.58
C ASP A 306 -2.23 20.38 6.93
N SER A 307 -2.42 21.18 7.97
CA SER A 307 -2.93 20.73 9.28
C SER A 307 -2.11 19.58 9.87
N THR A 308 -0.82 19.52 9.54
CA THR A 308 0.11 18.52 10.05
C THR A 308 0.74 19.04 11.34
N SER A 309 0.82 18.20 12.36
CA SER A 309 1.46 18.52 13.64
C SER A 309 2.78 17.77 13.81
N ILE A 310 3.81 18.48 14.22
CA ILE A 310 5.16 17.94 14.44
C ILE A 310 5.58 18.18 15.89
N GLU A 311 6.06 17.14 16.57
CA GLU A 311 6.67 17.21 17.89
C GLU A 311 8.13 16.70 17.84
N GLY A 312 9.09 17.60 18.06
CA GLY A 312 10.53 17.30 18.09
C GLY A 312 11.23 17.11 16.72
N GLY A 313 12.54 17.36 16.69
CA GLY A 313 13.46 17.19 15.55
C GLY A 313 13.22 18.08 14.32
N ASN A 314 14.07 18.09 13.28
CA ASN A 314 13.94 19.08 12.21
C ASN A 314 12.54 19.04 11.52
N PRO A 315 11.91 20.18 11.21
CA PRO A 315 10.51 20.21 10.78
C PRO A 315 10.38 19.87 9.29
N VAL A 316 10.09 20.84 8.41
CA VAL A 316 9.90 20.60 6.96
C VAL A 316 11.14 21.02 6.18
N LEU A 317 11.61 20.15 5.28
CA LEU A 317 12.59 20.50 4.24
C LEU A 317 11.92 20.41 2.87
N VAL A 318 12.00 21.50 2.12
CA VAL A 318 11.60 21.57 0.71
C VAL A 318 12.84 21.80 -0.14
N SER A 319 13.11 20.89 -1.08
CA SER A 319 14.29 20.94 -1.94
C SER A 319 13.94 20.72 -3.41
N GLU A 320 14.48 21.53 -4.32
CA GLU A 320 14.34 21.34 -5.78
C GLU A 320 12.88 21.02 -6.22
N SER A 321 11.90 21.74 -5.67
CA SER A 321 10.47 21.39 -5.79
C SER A 321 9.62 22.58 -6.21
N TRP A 322 8.53 22.34 -6.94
CA TRP A 322 7.71 23.39 -7.52
C TRP A 322 6.25 23.28 -7.08
N GLY A 323 5.58 24.41 -6.83
CA GLY A 323 4.17 24.41 -6.41
C GLY A 323 3.93 23.77 -5.04
N VAL A 324 4.85 23.93 -4.09
CA VAL A 324 4.68 23.42 -2.72
C VAL A 324 3.87 24.41 -1.90
N ILE A 325 2.87 23.94 -1.18
CA ILE A 325 2.02 24.76 -0.30
C ILE A 325 2.06 24.15 1.11
N VAL A 326 2.38 24.95 2.12
CA VAL A 326 2.38 24.57 3.53
C VAL A 326 1.37 25.43 4.27
N ARG A 327 0.37 24.79 4.89
CA ARG A 327 -0.73 25.44 5.62
C ARG A 327 -0.90 24.84 7.01
N ASN A 328 -1.32 25.66 7.95
CA ASN A 328 -1.79 25.23 9.28
C ASN A 328 -0.82 24.25 9.98
N LEU A 329 0.49 24.43 9.76
CA LEU A 329 1.51 23.57 10.34
C LEU A 329 1.71 23.95 11.82
N MET A 330 1.53 22.99 12.71
CA MET A 330 1.79 23.16 14.14
C MET A 330 3.08 22.44 14.50
N MET A 331 4.00 23.14 15.17
CA MET A 331 5.20 22.49 15.72
C MET A 331 5.37 22.77 17.20
N ASN A 332 5.68 21.71 17.96
CA ASN A 332 5.92 21.77 19.40
C ASN A 332 7.29 21.19 19.73
N LYS A 333 7.89 21.71 20.81
CA LYS A 333 9.21 21.30 21.33
C LYS A 333 10.34 21.38 20.29
N GLN A 334 10.31 22.43 19.46
CA GLN A 334 11.28 22.64 18.39
C GLN A 334 12.28 23.74 18.68
N ALA A 335 13.49 23.63 18.13
CA ALA A 335 14.40 24.75 17.94
C ALA A 335 14.77 24.79 16.45
N GLY A 336 14.33 25.82 15.72
CA GLY A 336 14.69 25.95 14.30
C GLY A 336 13.67 26.66 13.44
N VAL A 337 13.98 26.75 12.15
CA VAL A 337 13.10 27.33 11.13
C VAL A 337 12.04 26.30 10.76
N PRO A 338 10.74 26.63 10.83
CA PRO A 338 9.65 25.73 10.50
C PRO A 338 9.70 25.03 9.15
N VAL A 339 10.16 25.75 8.13
CA VAL A 339 10.30 25.24 6.78
C VAL A 339 11.63 25.72 6.23
N LEU A 340 12.48 24.80 5.80
CA LEU A 340 13.74 25.10 5.15
C LEU A 340 13.61 24.90 3.64
N GLU A 341 14.11 25.86 2.88
CA GLU A 341 14.17 25.81 1.42
C GLU A 341 15.61 25.50 0.97
N ARG A 342 15.78 24.62 -0.02
CA ARG A 342 17.07 24.34 -0.67
C ARG A 342 16.93 24.23 -2.19
N GLY A 343 17.81 24.88 -2.92
CA GLY A 343 17.81 24.80 -4.39
C GLY A 343 16.68 25.59 -5.04
N HIS A 344 16.24 25.16 -6.23
CA HIS A 344 15.17 25.84 -6.97
C HIS A 344 13.80 25.44 -6.41
N VAL A 345 13.19 26.32 -5.61
CA VAL A 345 11.91 26.05 -4.92
C VAL A 345 10.85 27.11 -5.26
N GLN A 346 9.60 26.67 -5.51
CA GLN A 346 8.41 27.52 -5.43
C GLN A 346 7.54 27.05 -4.26
N LEU A 347 7.45 27.86 -3.20
CA LEU A 347 6.81 27.54 -1.93
C LEU A 347 5.85 28.65 -1.47
N ASN A 348 4.67 28.28 -0.96
CA ASN A 348 3.76 29.17 -0.25
C ASN A 348 3.55 28.66 1.18
N ILE A 349 3.57 29.56 2.18
CA ILE A 349 3.48 29.23 3.60
C ILE A 349 2.39 30.08 4.27
N GLU A 350 1.40 29.44 4.89
CA GLU A 350 0.27 30.10 5.55
C GLU A 350 -0.04 29.43 6.91
N GLY A 351 -0.38 30.21 7.94
CA GLY A 351 -0.88 29.64 9.21
C GLY A 351 0.12 28.75 9.98
N VAL A 352 1.42 28.92 9.78
CA VAL A 352 2.47 28.11 10.43
C VAL A 352 2.86 28.69 11.79
N SER A 353 2.97 27.84 12.81
CA SER A 353 3.31 28.22 14.18
C SER A 353 4.29 27.25 14.83
N ALA A 354 5.26 27.78 15.59
CA ALA A 354 6.27 27.00 16.31
C ALA A 354 6.27 27.37 17.81
N ASN A 355 6.15 26.37 18.68
CA ASN A 355 6.12 26.52 20.14
C ASN A 355 5.14 27.59 20.62
N GLY A 356 3.94 27.63 20.04
CA GLY A 356 2.91 28.63 20.38
C GLY A 356 3.18 30.05 19.85
N THR A 357 4.31 30.28 19.17
CA THR A 357 4.58 31.56 18.50
C THR A 357 4.18 31.45 17.03
N ALA A 358 3.13 32.19 16.65
CA ALA A 358 2.79 32.37 15.24
C ALA A 358 3.95 33.08 14.55
N LEU A 359 4.37 32.60 13.37
CA LEU A 359 5.33 33.33 12.57
C LEU A 359 4.70 34.66 12.14
N VAL A 360 5.11 35.76 12.76
CA VAL A 360 4.70 37.11 12.37
C VAL A 360 5.52 37.53 11.15
N ASP A 361 5.23 36.93 10.00
CA ASP A 361 5.48 37.57 8.72
C ASP A 361 4.51 37.01 7.67
N ARG A 362 3.49 37.79 7.32
CA ARG A 362 2.60 37.52 6.18
C ARG A 362 3.37 37.79 4.87
N ARG A 363 4.52 37.14 4.66
CA ARG A 363 5.17 37.13 3.36
C ARG A 363 4.73 35.90 2.61
N LEU A 364 3.85 36.12 1.66
CA LEU A 364 3.83 35.34 0.43
C LEU A 364 5.24 35.45 -0.18
N ILE A 365 6.15 34.51 0.11
CA ILE A 365 7.48 34.48 -0.54
C ILE A 365 7.28 33.83 -1.92
N VAL A 366 6.67 34.57 -2.86
CA VAL A 366 6.76 34.24 -4.28
C VAL A 366 8.10 34.75 -4.78
N LYS A 367 9.15 33.93 -4.68
CA LYS A 367 10.35 34.16 -5.49
C LYS A 367 10.16 33.47 -6.83
N LYS A 368 9.76 34.26 -7.84
CA LYS A 368 10.07 33.96 -9.23
C LYS A 368 11.31 34.78 -9.57
N ILE A 369 12.48 34.16 -9.66
CA ILE A 369 13.64 34.78 -10.31
C ILE A 369 14.05 33.83 -11.42
N GLN A 370 14.20 34.45 -12.60
CA GLN A 370 14.19 33.91 -13.96
C GLN A 370 14.89 32.57 -14.18
#